data_AF-A0A957IW67-F1
#
_entry.id   AF-A0A957IW67-F1
#
_cell.length_a   1.000
_cell.length_b   1.000
_cell.length_c   1.000
_cell.angle_alpha   90.00
_cell.angle_beta   90.00
_cell.angle_gamma   90.00
#
_symmetry.space_group_name_H-M   'P 1'
#
loop_
_entity.id
_entity.type
_entity.pdbx_description
1 polymer ?
#
loop_
_entity_poly.entity_id
_entity_poly.type
_entity_poly.pdbx_seq_one_letter_code
_entity_poly.pdbx_strand_id
1 'polypeptide(L)'
;QPATPASDLFLAARCMVAVLGGRVAGQENGIVWGKTAVPRPITALLQSCLIPAPHRRPDSGWELFEAFHDILGQLYGQPQFRPFHMPTR
;
A
#
# COMPACT_ATOMS: atom_id res chain seq x y z
N GLN A 1 -4.29 23.08 0.31
CA GLN A 1 -4.82 22.65 -1.00
C GLN A 1 -6.07 21.82 -0.78
N PRO A 2 -7.04 21.80 -1.72
CA PRO A 2 -8.22 20.95 -1.60
C PRO A 2 -7.84 19.47 -1.59
N ALA A 3 -8.68 18.63 -0.99
CA ALA A 3 -8.51 17.19 -1.06
C ALA A 3 -8.77 16.71 -2.50
N THR A 4 -7.94 15.77 -2.96
CA THR A 4 -8.07 15.10 -4.26
C THR A 4 -7.99 13.58 -4.01
N PRO A 5 -8.25 12.72 -5.01
CA PRO A 5 -8.03 11.27 -4.86
C PRO A 5 -6.62 10.91 -4.35
N ALA A 6 -5.60 11.70 -4.71
CA ALA A 6 -4.23 11.53 -4.21
C ALA A 6 -4.10 11.74 -2.68
N SER A 7 -5.04 12.44 -2.03
CA SER A 7 -5.12 12.51 -0.57
C SER A 7 -5.56 11.18 0.04
N ASP A 8 -6.55 10.51 -0.55
CA ASP A 8 -7.03 9.22 -0.10
C ASP A 8 -5.96 8.14 -0.28
N LEU A 9 -5.27 8.15 -1.42
CA LEU A 9 -4.17 7.21 -1.69
C LEU A 9 -2.98 7.41 -0.75
N PHE A 10 -2.68 8.66 -0.36
CA PHE A 10 -1.69 8.96 0.67
C PHE A 10 -2.08 8.37 2.03
N LEU A 11 -3.34 8.52 2.45
CA LEU A 11 -3.82 7.97 3.73
C LEU A 11 -3.91 6.44 3.68
N ALA A 12 -4.34 5.85 2.56
CA ALA A 12 -4.35 4.41 2.36
C ALA A 12 -2.94 3.81 2.48
N ALA A 13 -1.93 4.45 1.89
CA ALA A 13 -0.55 4.02 2.01
C ALA A 13 -0.03 4.11 3.46
N ARG A 14 -0.36 5.18 4.20
CA ARG A 14 -0.04 5.28 5.64
C ARG A 14 -0.70 4.17 6.46
N CYS A 15 -1.94 3.84 6.15
CA CYS A 15 -2.67 2.74 6.78
C CYS A 15 -1.96 1.40 6.51
N MET A 16 -1.62 1.12 5.25
CA MET A 16 -0.90 -0.11 4.88
C MET A 16 0.46 -0.21 5.58
N VAL A 17 1.22 0.89 5.66
CA VAL A 17 2.49 0.93 6.41
C VAL A 17 2.27 0.53 7.88
N ALA A 18 1.22 1.04 8.51
CA ALA A 18 0.89 0.68 9.89
C ALA A 18 0.48 -0.80 10.02
N VAL A 19 -0.34 -1.33 9.12
CA VAL A 19 -0.74 -2.75 9.08
C VAL A 19 0.47 -3.67 8.92
N LEU A 20 1.46 -3.29 8.11
CA LEU A 20 2.69 -4.04 7.90
C LEU A 20 3.70 -3.89 9.05
N GLY A 21 3.36 -3.16 10.12
CA GLY A 21 4.20 -2.97 11.31
C GLY A 21 5.28 -1.89 11.15
N GLY A 22 5.12 -0.99 10.20
CA GLY A 22 5.97 0.19 10.01
C GLY A 22 5.33 1.48 10.52
N ARG A 23 6.06 2.58 10.38
CA ARG A 23 5.52 3.94 10.56
C ARG A 23 6.12 4.88 9.51
N VAL A 24 5.34 5.87 9.10
CA VAL A 24 5.84 6.98 8.27
C VAL A 24 6.45 8.03 9.18
N ALA A 25 7.73 8.37 8.95
CA ALA A 25 8.48 9.31 9.78
C ALA A 25 9.58 10.03 8.99
N GLY A 26 10.03 11.16 9.54
CA GLY A 26 11.04 12.01 8.92
C GLY A 26 10.44 13.08 8.00
N GLN A 27 11.32 13.98 7.52
CA GLN A 27 10.95 15.16 6.73
C GLN A 27 10.46 14.81 5.31
N GLU A 28 10.85 13.65 4.78
CA GLU A 28 10.54 13.23 3.40
C GLU A 28 9.43 12.16 3.31
N ASN A 29 8.65 11.95 4.38
CA ASN A 29 7.70 10.83 4.50
C ASN A 29 8.35 9.45 4.27
N GLY A 30 9.55 9.26 4.81
CA GLY A 30 10.23 7.96 4.78
C GLY A 30 9.47 6.89 5.57
N ILE A 31 9.55 5.64 5.11
CA ILE A 31 8.99 4.51 5.86
C ILE A 31 10.07 3.94 6.76
N VAL A 32 9.78 3.85 8.05
CA VAL A 32 10.61 3.16 9.04
C VAL A 32 9.93 1.84 9.37
N TRP A 33 10.58 0.73 9.02
CA TRP A 33 10.09 -0.61 9.32
C TRP A 33 10.47 -1.04 10.74
N GLY A 34 9.59 -1.79 11.39
CA GLY A 34 9.89 -2.50 12.64
C GLY A 34 10.73 -3.75 12.38
N LYS A 35 10.43 -4.84 13.10
CA LYS A 35 11.10 -6.14 12.89
C LYS A 35 10.65 -6.88 11.63
N THR A 36 9.58 -6.41 10.98
CA THR A 36 9.00 -7.04 9.79
C THR A 36 9.83 -6.74 8.55
N ALA A 37 10.21 -7.79 7.82
CA ALA A 37 10.80 -7.66 6.49
C ALA A 37 9.67 -7.50 5.45
N VAL A 38 9.48 -6.28 4.95
CA VAL A 38 8.55 -6.00 3.84
C VAL A 38 9.31 -6.05 2.52
N PRO A 39 8.82 -6.79 1.51
CA PRO A 39 9.45 -6.82 0.19
C PRO A 39 9.66 -5.42 -0.40
N ARG A 40 10.79 -5.24 -1.09
CA ARG A 40 11.15 -3.96 -1.72
C ARG A 40 10.09 -3.44 -2.71
N PRO A 41 9.48 -4.27 -3.59
CA PRO A 41 8.46 -3.78 -4.51
C PRO A 41 7.24 -3.17 -3.78
N ILE A 42 6.80 -3.80 -2.69
CA ILE A 42 5.70 -3.29 -1.86
C ILE A 42 6.11 -1.97 -1.20
N THR A 43 7.33 -1.91 -0.64
CA THR A 43 7.85 -0.68 -0.03
C THR A 43 7.90 0.47 -1.04
N ALA A 44 8.37 0.22 -2.25
CA ALA A 44 8.48 1.23 -3.31
C ALA A 44 7.11 1.77 -3.74
N LEU A 45 6.11 0.90 -3.91
CA LEU A 45 4.74 1.32 -4.23
C LEU A 45 4.14 2.21 -3.12
N LEU A 46 4.36 1.84 -1.85
CA LEU A 46 3.90 2.67 -0.73
C LEU A 46 4.61 4.02 -0.69
N GLN A 47 5.91 4.06 -0.99
CA GLN A 47 6.67 5.30 -1.06
C GLN A 47 6.17 6.25 -2.16
N SER A 48 5.74 5.74 -3.33
CA SER A 48 5.20 6.62 -4.38
C SER A 48 3.92 7.33 -3.96
N CYS A 49 3.09 6.69 -3.14
CA CYS A 49 1.89 7.31 -2.58
C CYS A 49 2.20 8.35 -1.49
N LEU A 50 3.39 8.29 -0.87
CA LEU A 50 3.80 9.15 0.25
C LEU A 50 4.61 10.38 -0.17
N ILE A 51 4.85 10.59 -1.47
CA ILE A 51 5.60 11.75 -1.98
C ILE A 51 4.98 13.05 -1.46
N PRO A 52 5.75 14.00 -0.87
CA PRO A 52 5.19 15.23 -0.31
C PRO A 52 4.40 16.08 -1.31
N ALA A 53 4.81 16.10 -2.57
CA ALA A 53 4.15 16.80 -3.67
C ALA A 53 2.92 16.00 -4.20
N PRO A 54 1.67 16.44 -3.96
CA PRO A 54 0.48 15.64 -4.29
C PRO A 54 0.33 15.31 -5.78
N HIS A 55 0.73 16.24 -6.67
CA HIS A 55 0.70 16.07 -8.12
C HIS A 55 1.70 15.03 -8.66
N ARG A 56 2.60 14.52 -7.81
CA ARG A 56 3.56 13.45 -8.15
C ARG A 56 3.15 12.08 -7.62
N ARG A 57 2.05 12.01 -6.87
CA ARG A 57 1.47 10.75 -6.38
C ARG A 57 0.61 10.14 -7.48
N PRO A 58 0.30 8.84 -7.38
CA PRO A 58 -0.83 8.28 -8.10
C PRO A 58 -2.12 9.04 -7.77
N ASP A 59 -3.00 9.18 -8.75
CA ASP A 59 -4.31 9.80 -8.63
C ASP A 59 -5.46 8.86 -9.04
N SER A 60 -5.13 7.69 -9.61
CA SER A 60 -6.06 6.60 -9.91
C SER A 60 -5.92 5.45 -8.91
N GLY A 61 -6.99 5.20 -8.15
CA GLY A 61 -7.04 4.06 -7.22
C GLY A 61 -7.06 2.70 -7.93
N TRP A 62 -7.59 2.65 -9.16
CA TRP A 62 -7.65 1.43 -9.96
C TRP A 62 -6.27 1.04 -10.49
N GLU A 63 -5.52 2.00 -11.02
CA GLU A 63 -4.15 1.73 -11.50
C GLU A 63 -3.23 1.31 -10.36
N LEU A 64 -3.39 1.94 -9.18
CA LEU A 64 -2.64 1.53 -7.98
C LEU A 64 -3.00 0.11 -7.55
N PHE A 65 -4.28 -0.25 -7.61
CA PHE A 65 -4.75 -1.60 -7.29
C PHE A 65 -4.16 -2.65 -8.23
N GLU A 66 -4.20 -2.42 -9.54
CA GLU A 66 -3.62 -3.35 -10.54
C GLU A 66 -2.10 -3.48 -10.34
N ALA A 67 -1.39 -2.35 -10.16
CA ALA A 67 0.04 -2.39 -9.88
C ALA A 67 0.38 -3.17 -8.60
N PHE A 68 -0.44 -3.05 -7.56
CA PHE A 68 -0.27 -3.84 -6.34
C PHE A 68 -0.58 -5.32 -6.57
N HIS A 69 -1.63 -5.63 -7.32
CA HIS A 69 -2.00 -6.99 -7.69
C HIS A 69 -0.88 -7.69 -8.47
N ASP A 70 -0.27 -7.01 -9.44
CA ASP A 70 0.87 -7.51 -10.21
C ASP A 70 2.08 -7.81 -9.32
N ILE A 71 2.40 -6.90 -8.38
CA ILE A 71 3.46 -7.12 -7.38
C ILE A 71 3.18 -8.37 -6.55
N LEU A 72 1.94 -8.55 -6.08
CA LEU A 72 1.57 -9.73 -5.30
C LEU A 72 1.66 -11.01 -6.15
N GLY A 73 1.23 -10.96 -7.42
CA GLY A 73 1.35 -12.07 -8.36
C GLY A 73 2.80 -12.50 -8.60
N GLN A 74 3.72 -11.53 -8.70
CA GLN A 74 5.15 -11.80 -8.87
C GLN A 74 5.80 -12.35 -7.60
N LEU A 75 5.42 -11.84 -6.43
CA LEU A 75 6.05 -12.22 -5.15
C LEU A 75 5.48 -13.52 -4.58
N TYR A 76 4.19 -13.76 -4.77
CA TYR A 76 3.45 -14.81 -4.05
C TYR A 76 2.68 -15.76 -5.00
N GLY A 77 2.63 -15.48 -6.30
CA GLY A 77 1.82 -16.22 -7.26
C GLY A 77 0.35 -15.80 -7.27
N GLN A 78 -0.46 -16.55 -8.00
CA GLN A 78 -1.90 -16.28 -8.12
C GLN A 78 -2.62 -16.42 -6.77
N PRO A 79 -3.58 -15.54 -6.44
CA PRO A 79 -4.36 -15.65 -5.22
C PRO A 79 -5.06 -17.01 -5.12
N GLN A 80 -4.86 -17.71 -4.00
CA GLN A 80 -5.58 -18.94 -3.67
C GLN A 80 -6.65 -18.63 -2.62
N PHE A 81 -7.92 -18.71 -3.02
CA PHE A 81 -9.04 -18.49 -2.13
C PHE A 81 -9.47 -19.81 -1.49
N ARG A 82 -9.56 -19.85 -0.16
CA ARG A 82 -10.16 -21.00 0.53
C ARG A 82 -11.67 -20.90 0.44
N PRO A 83 -12.38 -22.01 0.13
CA PRO A 83 -13.83 -22.04 0.23
C PRO A 83 -14.30 -21.56 1.59
N PHE A 84 -15.23 -20.61 1.60
CA PHE A 84 -15.86 -20.14 2.82
C PHE A 84 -17.08 -21.02 3.12
N HIS A 85 -17.05 -21.73 4.25
CA HIS A 85 -18.17 -22.55 4.71
C HIS A 85 -18.88 -21.85 5.86
N MET A 86 -20.19 -21.66 5.74
CA MET A 86 -21.02 -21.19 6.84
C MET A 86 -21.08 -22.27 7.93
N PRO A 87 -20.98 -21.90 9.22
CA PRO A 87 -21.14 -22.87 10.31
C PRO A 87 -22.55 -23.45 10.28
N THR A 88 -22.68 -24.77 10.48
CA THR A 88 -23.98 -25.40 10.73
C THR A 88 -24.47 -24.99 12.11
N ARG A 89 -25.74 -24.59 12.17
CA ARG A 89 -26.42 -24.06 13.36
C ARG A 89 -26.33 -25.01 14.56
#